data_AF-G0N6I5-F1
#
_entry.id   AF-G0N6I5-F1
#
_cell.length_a   1.000
_cell.length_b   1.000
_cell.length_c   1.000
_cell.angle_alpha   90.00
_cell.angle_beta   90.00
_cell.angle_gamma   90.00
#
_symmetry.space_group_name_H-M   'P 1'
#
loop_
_entity.id
_entity.type
_entity.pdbx_description
1 polymer ?
#
loop_
_entity_poly.entity_id
_entity_poly.type
_entity_poly.pdbx_seq_one_letter_code
_entity_poly.pdbx_strand_id
1 'polypeptide(L)'
;MSKLLLLVLTFWSLSADADPQLLPLSTFISVATYTVNGVENEALLFIASADDNKYLKNIQITSGATSISVDRLNDFNDDGSPKSFQIQGNLLVSTSNDDTITKNLTGNMYITTRSQAKDPNFSVFVVKDAHGFGRNAMKSTVVILNTQLQQDNSGGNQLSKVSYVTNLNHSPNTNIYFQWGIPPADQITNNTFFKNPIVLQNNTDTYKVFFDNVEPLQIKLDCWYITSIGPFNVAIASKYVEDLNYNVTAVKTTGLIVSSESYQTHVVNFQPDKSRTGTSGFFYSGFMNKNAKVGFYLETANGVQEGSVDGTNESGLGRYGSDQAIRLTVNTTTPSPGVFYCQYFTFPGDLYPVTLPATVPTVQTTTIGQTAVPTTTVFTTTMGSYRIFGLPSFFLLFVCVILL
;
A
#
# COMPACT_ATOMS: atom_id res chain seq x y z
N MET A 1 34.65 5.82 -35.20
CA MET A 1 34.01 6.59 -34.10
C MET A 1 32.49 6.77 -34.27
N SER A 2 31.97 7.22 -35.42
CA SER A 2 30.53 7.52 -35.61
C SER A 2 29.55 6.36 -35.29
N LYS A 3 29.87 5.11 -35.66
CA LYS A 3 28.96 3.97 -35.46
C LYS A 3 28.87 3.50 -33.99
N LEU A 4 29.94 3.65 -33.21
CA LEU A 4 29.95 3.27 -31.79
C LEU A 4 29.21 4.30 -30.93
N LEU A 5 29.36 5.58 -31.25
CA LEU A 5 28.62 6.68 -30.61
C LEU A 5 27.11 6.57 -30.89
N LEU A 6 26.74 6.23 -32.14
CA LEU A 6 25.34 5.99 -32.51
C LEU A 6 24.77 4.76 -31.79
N LEU A 7 25.56 3.68 -31.65
CA LEU A 7 25.14 2.49 -30.91
C LEU A 7 24.92 2.81 -29.42
N VAL A 8 25.84 3.54 -28.79
CA VAL A 8 25.72 3.95 -27.37
C VAL A 8 24.54 4.90 -27.17
N LEU A 9 24.29 5.84 -28.09
CA LEU A 9 23.10 6.70 -28.06
C LEU A 9 21.80 5.90 -28.26
N THR A 10 21.79 4.90 -29.15
CA THR A 10 20.62 4.02 -29.30
C THR A 10 20.38 3.17 -28.07
N PHE A 11 21.43 2.65 -27.42
CA PHE A 11 21.31 1.91 -26.16
C PHE A 11 20.86 2.83 -25.00
N TRP A 12 21.35 4.08 -24.93
CA TRP A 12 20.90 5.09 -23.96
C TRP A 12 19.43 5.49 -24.16
N SER A 13 18.97 5.62 -25.41
CA SER A 13 17.55 5.89 -25.70
C SER A 13 16.63 4.68 -25.45
N LEU A 14 17.20 3.48 -25.28
CA LEU A 14 16.47 2.23 -25.06
C LEU A 14 16.46 1.80 -23.58
N SER A 15 17.06 2.56 -22.66
CA SER A 15 17.25 2.10 -21.27
C SER A 15 16.99 3.14 -20.18
N ALA A 16 16.27 4.22 -20.50
CA ALA A 16 15.60 5.03 -19.50
C ALA A 16 14.13 4.63 -19.47
N ASP A 17 13.81 3.52 -18.80
CA ASP A 17 12.42 3.23 -18.44
C ASP A 17 11.94 4.38 -17.55
N ALA A 18 10.77 4.91 -17.87
CA ALA A 18 10.19 5.98 -17.08
C ALA A 18 9.47 5.40 -15.87
N ASP A 19 9.51 6.13 -14.76
CA ASP A 19 8.77 5.75 -13.56
C ASP A 19 7.29 6.17 -13.67
N PRO A 20 6.36 5.38 -13.12
CA PRO A 20 4.97 5.78 -13.02
C PRO A 20 4.83 7.00 -12.10
N GLN A 21 3.87 7.87 -12.39
CA GLN A 21 3.75 9.19 -11.78
C GLN A 21 2.38 9.44 -11.18
N LEU A 22 2.35 10.19 -10.08
CA LEU A 22 1.14 10.76 -9.49
C LEU A 22 1.32 12.28 -9.40
N LEU A 23 0.51 13.03 -10.14
CA LEU A 23 0.62 14.47 -10.27
C LEU A 23 -0.66 15.15 -9.76
N PRO A 24 -0.60 16.00 -8.72
CA PRO A 24 -1.76 16.73 -8.25
C PRO A 24 -2.24 17.74 -9.29
N LEU A 25 -3.54 17.80 -9.54
CA LEU A 25 -4.13 18.74 -10.50
C LEU A 25 -3.90 20.21 -10.08
N SER A 26 -3.69 20.46 -8.79
CA SER A 26 -3.39 21.78 -8.23
C SER A 26 -2.04 22.36 -8.66
N THR A 27 -1.18 21.58 -9.29
CA THR A 27 0.15 22.03 -9.74
C THR A 27 0.15 22.74 -11.09
N PHE A 28 -0.90 22.58 -11.89
CA PHE A 28 -0.98 23.09 -13.27
C PHE A 28 -1.60 24.50 -13.33
N ILE A 29 -0.86 25.56 -13.02
CA ILE A 29 -1.40 26.95 -12.96
C ILE A 29 -1.65 27.58 -14.35
N SER A 30 -2.47 28.63 -14.39
CA SER A 30 -3.10 29.18 -15.61
C SER A 30 -2.15 29.76 -16.66
N VAL A 31 -0.94 30.14 -16.27
CA VAL A 31 -0.04 30.95 -17.10
C VAL A 31 0.90 30.11 -17.98
N ALA A 32 0.84 28.77 -17.88
CA ALA A 32 1.77 27.89 -18.57
C ALA A 32 1.08 26.66 -19.18
N THR A 33 1.64 26.20 -20.31
CA THR A 33 1.45 24.83 -20.78
C THR A 33 2.58 23.98 -20.19
N TYR A 34 2.21 22.99 -19.40
CA TYR A 34 3.13 22.11 -18.71
C TYR A 34 3.49 20.94 -19.61
N THR A 35 4.78 20.72 -19.83
CA THR A 35 5.27 19.45 -20.38
C THR A 35 5.49 18.49 -19.23
N VAL A 36 4.80 17.36 -19.24
CA VAL A 36 5.03 16.29 -18.27
C VAL A 36 6.22 15.47 -18.75
N ASN A 37 7.32 15.54 -18.01
CA ASN A 37 8.55 14.82 -18.33
C ASN A 37 8.49 13.37 -17.87
N GLY A 38 9.29 12.49 -18.48
CA GLY A 38 9.39 11.09 -18.06
C GLY A 38 8.11 10.30 -18.30
N VAL A 39 7.48 10.49 -19.47
CA VAL A 39 6.32 9.71 -19.90
C VAL A 39 6.68 8.86 -21.11
N GLU A 40 6.18 7.64 -21.15
CA GLU A 40 6.44 6.70 -22.25
C GLU A 40 5.32 6.75 -23.28
N ASN A 41 5.67 6.50 -24.53
CA ASN A 41 4.67 6.27 -25.56
C ASN A 41 3.85 5.00 -25.23
N GLU A 42 2.54 5.04 -25.48
CA GLU A 42 1.57 4.00 -25.14
C GLU A 42 1.31 3.79 -23.63
N ALA A 43 1.88 4.62 -22.75
CA ALA A 43 1.44 4.69 -21.36
C ALA A 43 -0.03 5.15 -21.27
N LEU A 44 -0.69 4.79 -20.17
CA LEU A 44 -2.05 5.21 -19.86
C LEU A 44 -2.06 6.26 -18.74
N LEU A 45 -2.89 7.28 -18.94
CA LEU A 45 -3.20 8.33 -17.98
C LEU A 45 -4.63 8.16 -17.45
N PHE A 46 -4.78 8.22 -16.13
CA PHE A 46 -6.04 8.14 -15.40
C PHE A 46 -6.25 9.39 -14.54
N ILE A 47 -7.51 9.72 -14.27
CA ILE A 47 -7.89 10.83 -13.39
C ILE A 47 -8.66 10.31 -12.19
N ALA A 48 -8.24 10.72 -11.00
CA ALA A 48 -8.95 10.48 -9.75
C ALA A 48 -9.26 11.84 -9.11
N SER A 49 -10.49 12.32 -9.30
CA SER A 49 -10.93 13.60 -8.75
C SER A 49 -12.40 13.55 -8.32
N ALA A 50 -12.69 14.23 -7.21
CA ALA A 50 -14.04 14.56 -6.74
C ALA A 50 -14.36 16.05 -6.95
N ASP A 51 -13.50 16.79 -7.64
CA ASP A 51 -13.69 18.20 -7.97
C ASP A 51 -14.84 18.37 -8.98
N ASP A 52 -15.48 19.54 -8.96
CA ASP A 52 -16.61 19.87 -9.83
C ASP A 52 -16.18 19.88 -11.31
N ASN A 53 -16.95 19.19 -12.16
CA ASN A 53 -16.72 19.13 -13.61
C ASN A 53 -16.65 20.52 -14.27
N LYS A 54 -17.28 21.55 -13.69
CA LYS A 54 -17.17 22.92 -14.21
C LYS A 54 -15.74 23.47 -14.17
N TYR A 55 -14.90 22.97 -13.27
CA TYR A 55 -13.47 23.30 -13.18
C TYR A 55 -12.62 22.28 -13.94
N LEU A 56 -12.95 20.99 -13.87
CA LEU A 56 -12.19 19.94 -14.57
C LEU A 56 -12.23 20.09 -16.09
N LYS A 57 -13.35 20.55 -16.67
CA LYS A 57 -13.47 20.78 -18.12
C LYS A 57 -12.51 21.85 -18.67
N ASN A 58 -12.00 22.72 -17.80
CA ASN A 58 -11.08 23.79 -18.15
C ASN A 58 -9.62 23.32 -18.18
N ILE A 59 -9.34 22.08 -17.76
CA ILE A 59 -8.01 21.47 -17.81
C ILE A 59 -7.95 20.56 -19.04
N GLN A 60 -7.00 20.83 -19.92
CA GLN A 60 -6.80 20.11 -21.18
C GLN A 60 -5.53 19.27 -21.11
N ILE A 61 -5.66 18.01 -21.50
CA ILE A 61 -4.56 17.07 -21.69
C ILE A 61 -4.37 16.91 -23.19
N THR A 62 -3.14 17.14 -23.68
CA THR A 62 -2.81 17.00 -25.09
C THR A 62 -1.63 16.03 -25.24
N SER A 63 -1.79 15.03 -26.09
CA SER A 63 -0.71 14.14 -26.49
C SER A 63 -0.77 13.84 -27.98
N GLY A 64 0.35 14.07 -28.66
CA GLY A 64 0.42 14.00 -30.11
C GLY A 64 -0.57 14.96 -30.76
N ALA A 65 -1.47 14.43 -31.58
CA ALA A 65 -2.52 15.20 -32.24
C ALA A 65 -3.86 15.19 -31.48
N THR A 66 -3.93 14.53 -30.32
CA THR A 66 -5.19 14.32 -29.60
C THR A 66 -5.22 15.19 -28.34
N SER A 67 -6.37 15.82 -28.09
CA SER A 67 -6.62 16.62 -26.90
C SER A 67 -7.93 16.20 -26.24
N ILE A 68 -7.95 16.14 -24.91
CA ILE A 68 -9.11 15.78 -24.12
C ILE A 68 -9.15 16.59 -22.82
N SER A 69 -10.36 16.98 -22.41
CA SER A 69 -10.58 17.65 -21.13
C SER A 69 -10.64 16.66 -19.97
N VAL A 70 -10.15 17.07 -18.80
CA VAL A 70 -10.03 16.20 -17.62
C VAL A 70 -11.39 15.66 -17.14
N ASP A 71 -12.47 16.44 -17.26
CA ASP A 71 -13.82 16.00 -16.89
C ASP A 71 -14.29 14.78 -17.69
N ARG A 72 -13.87 14.66 -18.96
CA ARG A 72 -14.22 13.53 -19.83
C ARG A 72 -13.47 12.24 -19.48
N LEU A 73 -12.30 12.37 -18.84
CA LEU A 73 -11.52 11.25 -18.33
C LEU A 73 -11.87 10.90 -16.88
N ASN A 74 -12.36 11.86 -16.10
CA ASN A 74 -12.80 11.66 -14.72
C ASN A 74 -14.17 10.97 -14.66
N ASP A 75 -14.35 9.89 -15.40
CA ASP A 75 -15.60 9.15 -15.53
C ASP A 75 -15.31 7.66 -15.77
N PHE A 76 -16.32 6.80 -15.67
CA PHE A 76 -16.18 5.35 -15.82
C PHE A 76 -16.65 4.88 -17.21
N ASN A 77 -16.07 3.78 -17.67
CA ASN A 77 -16.59 3.01 -18.78
C ASN A 77 -17.87 2.25 -18.35
N ASP A 78 -18.62 1.72 -19.31
CA ASP A 78 -19.85 0.98 -19.04
C ASP A 78 -19.63 -0.27 -18.17
N ASP A 79 -18.42 -0.82 -18.16
CA ASP A 79 -18.01 -1.95 -17.31
C ASP A 79 -17.57 -1.55 -15.89
N GLY A 80 -17.64 -0.26 -15.56
CA GLY A 80 -17.22 0.30 -14.26
C GLY A 80 -15.71 0.51 -14.11
N SER A 81 -14.90 0.22 -15.14
CA SER A 81 -13.47 0.55 -15.12
C SER A 81 -13.24 2.06 -15.34
N PRO A 82 -12.19 2.67 -14.76
CA PRO A 82 -11.91 4.08 -14.99
C PRO A 82 -11.52 4.32 -16.45
N LYS A 83 -11.99 5.43 -17.03
CA LYS A 83 -11.52 5.87 -18.35
C LYS A 83 -10.03 6.21 -18.30
N SER A 84 -9.36 5.97 -19.42
CA SER A 84 -7.93 6.25 -19.58
C SER A 84 -7.66 6.98 -20.89
N PHE A 85 -6.60 7.78 -20.91
CA PHE A 85 -6.06 8.39 -22.11
C PHE A 85 -4.70 7.78 -22.45
N GLN A 86 -4.56 7.23 -23.65
CA GLN A 86 -3.29 6.67 -24.11
C GLN A 86 -2.36 7.79 -24.62
N ILE A 87 -1.17 7.86 -24.05
CA ILE A 87 -0.15 8.85 -24.38
C ILE A 87 0.49 8.49 -25.74
N GLN A 88 0.56 9.48 -26.63
CA GLN A 88 1.14 9.39 -27.97
C GLN A 88 2.19 10.51 -28.13
N GLY A 89 3.45 10.21 -27.80
CA GLY A 89 4.54 11.18 -27.77
C GLY A 89 4.54 12.06 -26.52
N ASN A 90 4.73 13.38 -26.69
CA ASN A 90 4.77 14.31 -25.56
C ASN A 90 3.41 14.39 -24.86
N LEU A 91 3.42 14.62 -23.55
CA LEU A 91 2.24 14.90 -22.75
C LEU A 91 2.26 16.37 -22.30
N LEU A 92 1.25 17.12 -22.69
CA LEU A 92 1.06 18.52 -22.34
C LEU A 92 -0.21 18.68 -21.49
N VAL A 93 -0.14 19.50 -20.44
CA VAL A 93 -1.28 19.87 -19.61
C VAL A 93 -1.40 21.39 -19.58
N SER A 94 -2.60 21.90 -19.82
CA SER A 94 -2.90 23.33 -19.69
C SER A 94 -4.23 23.52 -18.97
N THR A 95 -4.41 24.67 -18.33
CA THR A 95 -5.67 25.03 -17.68
C THR A 95 -6.08 26.44 -18.06
N SER A 96 -7.38 26.66 -18.22
CA SER A 96 -7.97 27.99 -18.28
C SER A 96 -8.66 28.40 -16.97
N ASN A 97 -8.60 27.56 -15.92
CA ASN A 97 -8.97 27.98 -14.57
C ASN A 97 -8.01 29.07 -14.11
N ASP A 98 -8.47 30.01 -13.29
CA ASP A 98 -7.55 30.89 -12.57
C ASP A 98 -6.73 30.11 -11.53
N ASP A 99 -5.64 30.73 -11.06
CA ASP A 99 -4.72 30.09 -10.11
C ASP A 99 -5.36 29.82 -8.74
N THR A 100 -6.37 30.60 -8.35
CA THR A 100 -7.06 30.43 -7.06
C THR A 100 -7.92 29.17 -7.10
N ILE A 101 -8.65 28.96 -8.20
CA ILE A 101 -9.42 27.73 -8.45
C ILE A 101 -8.48 26.55 -8.56
N THR A 102 -7.42 26.66 -9.36
CA THR A 102 -6.48 25.55 -9.62
C THR A 102 -5.84 25.06 -8.33
N LYS A 103 -5.33 25.95 -7.47
CA LYS A 103 -4.68 25.58 -6.20
C LYS A 103 -5.61 24.83 -5.23
N ASN A 104 -6.92 24.99 -5.37
CA ASN A 104 -7.92 24.34 -4.53
C ASN A 104 -8.42 23.00 -5.09
N LEU A 105 -7.95 22.58 -6.27
CA LEU A 105 -8.27 21.25 -6.81
C LEU A 105 -7.63 20.15 -5.96
N THR A 106 -8.40 19.10 -5.72
CA THR A 106 -8.00 17.97 -4.87
C THR A 106 -7.62 16.73 -5.67
N GLY A 107 -7.97 16.70 -6.96
CA GLY A 107 -7.74 15.55 -7.83
C GLY A 107 -6.27 15.26 -8.14
N ASN A 108 -6.01 14.02 -8.53
CA ASN A 108 -4.71 13.55 -8.99
C ASN A 108 -4.81 12.96 -10.40
N MET A 109 -3.75 13.16 -11.18
CA MET A 109 -3.47 12.47 -12.43
C MET A 109 -2.49 11.34 -12.16
N TYR A 110 -2.84 10.13 -12.56
CA TYR A 110 -1.98 8.95 -12.47
C TYR A 110 -1.51 8.54 -13.85
N ILE A 111 -0.20 8.36 -14.03
CA ILE A 111 0.42 7.94 -15.30
C ILE A 111 1.16 6.64 -15.06
N THR A 112 0.79 5.62 -15.83
CA THR A 112 1.46 4.31 -15.84
C THR A 112 2.74 4.35 -16.66
N THR A 113 3.59 3.33 -16.50
CA THR A 113 4.58 2.99 -17.53
C THR A 113 3.90 2.27 -18.70
N ARG A 114 4.57 2.18 -19.85
CA ARG A 114 4.13 1.35 -20.99
C ARG A 114 4.06 -0.12 -20.60
N SER A 115 4.99 -0.61 -19.78
CA SER A 115 4.99 -2.00 -19.32
C SER A 115 3.77 -2.32 -18.46
N GLN A 116 3.40 -1.42 -17.55
CA GLN A 116 2.17 -1.53 -16.74
C GLN A 116 0.91 -1.44 -17.63
N ALA A 117 0.88 -0.50 -18.58
CA ALA A 117 -0.24 -0.35 -19.51
C ALA A 117 -0.49 -1.61 -20.37
N LYS A 118 0.55 -2.40 -20.64
CA LYS A 118 0.49 -3.63 -21.44
C LYS A 118 0.34 -4.90 -20.60
N ASP A 119 0.45 -4.83 -19.28
CA ASP A 119 0.30 -5.99 -18.40
C ASP A 119 -1.19 -6.30 -18.15
N PRO A 120 -1.72 -7.45 -18.61
CA PRO A 120 -3.11 -7.83 -18.39
C PRO A 120 -3.46 -8.06 -16.91
N ASN A 121 -2.46 -8.19 -16.03
CA ASN A 121 -2.64 -8.35 -14.59
C ASN A 121 -2.50 -7.04 -13.82
N PHE A 122 -2.17 -5.94 -14.51
CA PHE A 122 -2.13 -4.61 -13.96
C PHE A 122 -3.46 -3.90 -14.18
N SER A 123 -3.91 -3.15 -13.19
CA SER A 123 -5.16 -2.40 -13.29
C SER A 123 -5.17 -1.20 -12.36
N VAL A 124 -5.95 -0.19 -12.71
CA VAL A 124 -6.17 1.01 -11.91
C VAL A 124 -7.63 1.05 -11.47
N PHE A 125 -7.85 1.44 -10.23
CA PHE A 125 -9.14 1.58 -9.60
C PHE A 125 -9.26 2.96 -8.97
N VAL A 126 -10.34 3.68 -9.28
CA VAL A 126 -10.59 5.04 -8.77
C VAL A 126 -11.74 4.98 -7.77
N VAL A 127 -11.48 5.40 -6.53
CA VAL A 127 -12.42 5.27 -5.42
C VAL A 127 -13.28 6.54 -5.31
N LYS A 128 -14.39 6.58 -6.05
CA LYS A 128 -15.42 7.64 -5.94
C LYS A 128 -16.60 7.23 -5.09
N ASP A 129 -17.09 6.02 -5.34
CA ASP A 129 -18.25 5.43 -4.67
C ASP A 129 -17.92 4.05 -4.11
N ALA A 130 -18.88 3.43 -3.42
CA ALA A 130 -18.73 2.08 -2.88
C ALA A 130 -18.84 1.02 -3.98
N HIS A 131 -17.78 0.25 -4.18
CA HIS A 131 -17.71 -0.79 -5.21
C HIS A 131 -16.88 -2.00 -4.75
N GLY A 132 -17.32 -3.19 -5.15
CA GLY A 132 -16.55 -4.43 -5.00
C GLY A 132 -15.84 -4.79 -6.30
N PHE A 133 -14.63 -5.33 -6.20
CA PHE A 133 -13.95 -5.95 -7.33
C PHE A 133 -13.21 -7.22 -6.90
N GLY A 134 -12.93 -8.06 -7.89
CA GLY A 134 -12.17 -9.29 -7.72
C GLY A 134 -11.06 -9.43 -8.76
N ARG A 135 -10.06 -10.23 -8.42
CA ARG A 135 -9.02 -10.70 -9.35
C ARG A 135 -8.97 -12.22 -9.27
N ASN A 136 -9.03 -12.85 -10.44
CA ASN A 136 -8.93 -14.31 -10.59
C ASN A 136 -7.53 -14.76 -11.03
N ALA A 137 -6.61 -13.82 -11.26
CA ALA A 137 -5.27 -14.10 -11.75
C ALA A 137 -4.35 -14.65 -10.65
N MET A 138 -3.35 -15.43 -11.05
CA MET A 138 -2.33 -15.97 -10.14
C MET A 138 -1.32 -14.92 -9.68
N LYS A 139 -1.22 -13.80 -10.40
CA LYS A 139 -0.51 -12.60 -9.99
C LYS A 139 -1.36 -11.40 -10.41
N SER A 140 -1.48 -10.40 -9.56
CA SER A 140 -2.13 -9.14 -9.95
C SER A 140 -1.58 -7.95 -9.20
N THR A 141 -1.62 -6.80 -9.87
CA THR A 141 -1.30 -5.49 -9.30
C THR A 141 -2.50 -4.57 -9.55
N VAL A 142 -3.06 -4.00 -8.47
CA VAL A 142 -4.18 -3.07 -8.56
C VAL A 142 -3.80 -1.78 -7.87
N VAL A 143 -3.65 -0.69 -8.64
CA VAL A 143 -3.47 0.66 -8.11
C VAL A 143 -4.81 1.20 -7.66
N ILE A 144 -4.85 1.73 -6.44
CA ILE A 144 -6.03 2.34 -5.84
C ILE A 144 -5.78 3.84 -5.72
N LEU A 145 -6.59 4.64 -6.41
CA LEU A 145 -6.53 6.09 -6.40
C LEU A 145 -7.72 6.63 -5.61
N ASN A 146 -7.45 7.23 -4.45
CA ASN A 146 -8.48 7.80 -3.60
C ASN A 146 -8.86 9.21 -4.06
N THR A 147 -10.15 9.51 -4.10
CA THR A 147 -10.65 10.87 -4.32
C THR A 147 -10.96 11.55 -2.99
N GLN A 148 -11.12 12.88 -3.02
CA GLN A 148 -11.61 13.64 -1.87
C GLN A 148 -12.94 13.07 -1.37
N LEU A 149 -13.09 12.96 -0.05
CA LEU A 149 -14.35 12.58 0.59
C LEU A 149 -15.40 13.68 0.34
N GLN A 150 -16.56 13.28 -0.19
CA GLN A 150 -17.69 14.19 -0.48
C GLN A 150 -18.41 14.67 0.79
N GLN A 151 -18.25 13.97 1.92
CA GLN A 151 -18.77 14.37 3.22
C GLN A 151 -17.62 14.72 4.17
N ASP A 152 -17.54 16.00 4.54
CA ASP A 152 -16.75 16.46 5.68
C ASP A 152 -17.40 15.91 6.97
N ASN A 153 -16.79 14.91 7.61
CA ASN A 153 -17.01 14.71 9.03
C ASN A 153 -15.82 15.37 9.72
N SER A 154 -16.06 16.55 10.28
CA SER A 154 -15.08 17.49 10.84
C SER A 154 -14.36 17.00 12.11
N GLY A 155 -14.26 15.69 12.32
CA GLY A 155 -13.42 15.09 13.35
C GLY A 155 -11.95 15.16 12.94
N GLY A 156 -11.09 15.71 13.79
CA GLY A 156 -9.68 16.00 13.45
C GLY A 156 -8.84 14.81 12.97
N ASN A 157 -9.28 13.56 13.13
CA ASN A 157 -8.59 12.36 12.65
C ASN A 157 -8.95 11.95 11.20
N GLN A 158 -9.91 12.64 10.57
CA GLN A 158 -10.30 12.39 9.19
C GLN A 158 -9.29 13.05 8.23
N LEU A 159 -8.67 12.22 7.39
CA LEU A 159 -7.95 12.71 6.22
C LEU A 159 -8.93 13.01 5.09
N SER A 160 -8.53 13.91 4.20
CA SER A 160 -9.33 14.39 3.08
C SER A 160 -9.61 13.30 2.03
N LYS A 161 -8.77 12.27 1.95
CA LYS A 161 -8.88 11.12 1.04
C LYS A 161 -8.72 9.80 1.82
N VAL A 162 -9.78 8.99 1.85
CA VAL A 162 -9.79 7.72 2.60
C VAL A 162 -10.52 6.65 1.81
N SER A 163 -9.88 5.49 1.67
CA SER A 163 -10.53 4.25 1.23
C SER A 163 -10.89 3.39 2.44
N TYR A 164 -12.17 3.06 2.56
CA TYR A 164 -12.71 2.10 3.51
C TYR A 164 -12.78 0.71 2.86
N VAL A 165 -11.90 -0.19 3.29
CA VAL A 165 -11.74 -1.53 2.74
C VAL A 165 -12.47 -2.54 3.63
N THR A 166 -13.35 -3.34 3.05
CA THR A 166 -14.15 -4.37 3.74
C THR A 166 -14.26 -5.63 2.90
N ASN A 167 -14.77 -6.70 3.50
CA ASN A 167 -15.06 -7.96 2.82
C ASN A 167 -13.87 -8.50 2.02
N LEU A 168 -12.66 -8.35 2.56
CA LEU A 168 -11.46 -8.92 1.96
C LEU A 168 -11.54 -10.44 2.07
N ASN A 169 -11.83 -11.10 0.96
CA ASN A 169 -12.03 -12.54 0.88
C ASN A 169 -11.00 -13.17 -0.06
N HIS A 170 -10.17 -14.06 0.48
CA HIS A 170 -9.20 -14.84 -0.28
C HIS A 170 -8.87 -16.16 0.43
N SER A 171 -8.19 -17.06 -0.27
CA SER A 171 -7.79 -18.35 0.31
C SER A 171 -6.52 -18.22 1.16
N PRO A 172 -6.25 -19.17 2.07
CA PRO A 172 -4.96 -19.28 2.77
C PRO A 172 -3.74 -19.43 1.84
N ASN A 173 -3.96 -19.87 0.59
CA ASN A 173 -2.93 -20.02 -0.42
C ASN A 173 -2.67 -18.73 -1.21
N THR A 174 -3.56 -17.74 -1.09
CA THR A 174 -3.38 -16.42 -1.70
C THR A 174 -2.54 -15.55 -0.76
N ASN A 175 -1.41 -15.03 -1.23
CA ASN A 175 -0.70 -13.98 -0.50
C ASN A 175 -1.15 -12.62 -1.03
N ILE A 176 -1.71 -11.78 -0.16
CA ILE A 176 -2.08 -10.41 -0.50
C ILE A 176 -1.23 -9.42 0.29
N TYR A 177 -0.83 -8.34 -0.37
CA TYR A 177 -0.02 -7.28 0.19
C TYR A 177 -0.63 -5.94 -0.18
N PHE A 178 -0.82 -5.07 0.81
CA PHE A 178 -1.14 -3.67 0.56
C PHE A 178 0.12 -2.84 0.77
N GLN A 179 0.37 -1.96 -0.19
CA GLN A 179 1.63 -1.26 -0.34
C GLN A 179 1.42 0.23 -0.56
N TRP A 180 2.24 1.05 0.10
CA TRP A 180 2.16 2.51 -0.04
C TRP A 180 2.94 2.99 -1.24
N GLY A 181 2.55 4.15 -1.78
CA GLY A 181 3.19 4.75 -2.95
C GLY A 181 2.67 4.17 -4.26
N ILE A 182 3.53 4.16 -5.28
CA ILE A 182 3.21 3.75 -6.63
C ILE A 182 3.95 2.44 -6.92
N PRO A 183 3.31 1.41 -7.51
CA PRO A 183 4.01 0.19 -7.86
C PRO A 183 5.14 0.53 -8.85
N PRO A 184 6.41 0.23 -8.53
CA PRO A 184 7.48 0.36 -9.51
C PRO A 184 7.28 -0.63 -10.66
N ALA A 185 8.02 -0.42 -11.76
CA ALA A 185 8.11 -1.42 -12.81
C ALA A 185 8.73 -2.75 -12.30
N ASP A 186 9.65 -2.68 -11.32
CA ASP A 186 10.40 -3.82 -10.78
C ASP A 186 9.90 -4.29 -9.40
N GLN A 187 9.70 -5.59 -9.20
CA GLN A 187 8.88 -6.16 -8.12
C GLN A 187 9.43 -6.10 -6.68
N ILE A 188 10.61 -5.53 -6.41
CA ILE A 188 11.20 -5.55 -5.05
C ILE A 188 10.99 -4.21 -4.35
N THR A 189 10.01 -4.15 -3.44
CA THR A 189 9.77 -2.97 -2.60
C THR A 189 9.58 -3.34 -1.13
N ASN A 190 10.20 -2.55 -0.25
CA ASN A 190 10.01 -2.64 1.21
C ASN A 190 8.91 -1.69 1.70
N ASN A 191 7.76 -1.71 1.02
CA ASN A 191 6.65 -0.78 1.24
C ASN A 191 5.32 -1.43 1.61
N THR A 192 5.38 -2.66 2.14
CA THR A 192 4.17 -3.38 2.58
C THR A 192 3.76 -2.92 3.96
N PHE A 193 2.53 -2.43 4.10
CA PHE A 193 1.95 -2.05 5.40
C PHE A 193 0.88 -3.01 5.92
N PHE A 194 0.34 -3.87 5.05
CA PHE A 194 -0.61 -4.90 5.43
C PHE A 194 -0.34 -6.15 4.59
N LYS A 195 -0.37 -7.32 5.22
CA LYS A 195 -0.26 -8.61 4.54
C LYS A 195 -1.19 -9.65 5.14
N ASN A 196 -1.76 -10.51 4.30
CA ASN A 196 -2.47 -11.70 4.74
C ASN A 196 -2.18 -12.84 3.75
N PRO A 197 -1.63 -14.00 4.17
CA PRO A 197 -1.19 -14.36 5.52
C PRO A 197 -0.07 -13.50 6.11
N ILE A 198 -0.02 -13.43 7.43
CA ILE A 198 1.10 -12.88 8.18
C ILE A 198 2.21 -13.94 8.27
N VAL A 199 3.46 -13.51 8.13
CA VAL A 199 4.65 -14.35 8.33
C VAL A 199 5.27 -14.00 9.67
N LEU A 200 5.32 -14.97 10.58
CA LEU A 200 6.00 -14.90 11.87
C LEU A 200 7.30 -15.71 11.80
N GLN A 201 8.40 -15.16 12.31
CA GLN A 201 9.71 -15.80 12.28
C GLN A 201 10.30 -15.86 13.67
N ASN A 202 10.56 -17.08 14.16
CA ASN A 202 11.42 -17.31 15.32
C ASN A 202 12.79 -17.79 14.84
N ASN A 203 13.78 -17.92 15.72
CA ASN A 203 15.18 -18.23 15.40
C ASN A 203 15.39 -19.45 14.49
N THR A 204 14.47 -20.41 14.51
CA THR A 204 14.54 -21.66 13.72
C THR A 204 13.42 -21.85 12.71
N ASP A 205 12.29 -21.16 12.87
CA ASP A 205 11.04 -21.51 12.20
C ASP A 205 10.30 -20.30 11.63
N THR A 206 9.70 -20.49 10.47
CA THR A 206 8.82 -19.51 9.82
C THR A 206 7.41 -20.06 9.74
N TYR A 207 6.46 -19.33 10.34
CA TYR A 207 5.05 -19.69 10.38
C TYR A 207 4.23 -18.72 9.54
N LYS A 208 3.33 -19.24 8.71
CA LYS A 208 2.33 -18.44 8.00
C LYS A 208 0.99 -18.54 8.71
N VAL A 209 0.46 -17.41 9.15
CA VAL A 209 -0.83 -17.31 9.82
C VAL A 209 -1.81 -16.58 8.91
N PHE A 210 -2.78 -17.32 8.39
CA PHE A 210 -3.88 -16.76 7.60
C PHE A 210 -5.01 -16.30 8.52
N PHE A 211 -5.56 -15.12 8.24
CA PHE A 211 -6.73 -14.57 8.92
C PHE A 211 -7.92 -14.54 7.97
N ASP A 212 -8.93 -15.32 8.30
CA ASP A 212 -10.25 -15.32 7.66
C ASP A 212 -11.09 -14.12 8.08
N ASN A 213 -10.85 -13.59 9.29
CA ASN A 213 -11.42 -12.33 9.74
C ASN A 213 -10.39 -11.20 9.63
N VAL A 214 -10.63 -10.30 8.68
CA VAL A 214 -9.90 -9.03 8.54
C VAL A 214 -10.87 -7.91 8.91
N GLU A 215 -10.56 -7.16 9.97
CA GLU A 215 -11.36 -6.01 10.36
C GLU A 215 -11.40 -4.97 9.23
N PRO A 216 -12.44 -4.13 9.14
CA PRO A 216 -12.46 -3.03 8.18
C PRO A 216 -11.21 -2.15 8.28
N LEU A 217 -10.59 -1.86 7.14
CA LEU A 217 -9.33 -1.12 7.08
C LEU A 217 -9.58 0.28 6.53
N GLN A 218 -9.02 1.30 7.18
CA GLN A 218 -9.09 2.69 6.70
C GLN A 218 -7.74 3.11 6.16
N ILE A 219 -7.60 3.16 4.84
CA ILE A 219 -6.33 3.51 4.19
C ILE A 219 -6.41 4.97 3.77
N LYS A 220 -5.58 5.79 4.41
CA LYS A 220 -5.59 7.24 4.31
C LYS A 220 -4.43 7.75 3.44
N LEU A 221 -4.41 7.32 2.18
CA LEU A 221 -3.38 7.64 1.19
C LEU A 221 -4.02 8.12 -0.11
N ASP A 222 -3.39 9.06 -0.81
CA ASP A 222 -3.81 9.49 -2.15
C ASP A 222 -3.74 8.34 -3.17
N CYS A 223 -2.67 7.56 -3.08
CA CYS A 223 -2.38 6.41 -3.93
C CYS A 223 -1.75 5.30 -3.08
N TRP A 224 -2.23 4.09 -3.28
CA TRP A 224 -1.68 2.86 -2.74
C TRP A 224 -2.00 1.72 -3.70
N TYR A 225 -1.46 0.54 -3.46
CA TYR A 225 -1.71 -0.58 -4.37
C TYR A 225 -1.75 -1.92 -3.65
N ILE A 226 -2.42 -2.86 -4.30
CA ILE A 226 -2.53 -4.25 -3.90
C ILE A 226 -1.64 -5.05 -4.85
N THR A 227 -0.76 -5.89 -4.29
CA THR A 227 -0.21 -7.02 -5.04
C THR A 227 -0.76 -8.32 -4.47
N SER A 228 -1.11 -9.25 -5.34
CA SER A 228 -1.56 -10.58 -4.94
C SER A 228 -0.84 -11.67 -5.70
N ILE A 229 -0.61 -12.78 -5.01
CA ILE A 229 -0.27 -14.07 -5.62
C ILE A 229 -1.42 -15.01 -5.31
N GLY A 230 -2.39 -15.08 -6.21
CA GLY A 230 -3.64 -15.80 -6.07
C GLY A 230 -4.88 -14.90 -6.10
N PRO A 231 -6.08 -15.52 -6.20
CA PRO A 231 -7.33 -14.80 -6.36
C PRO A 231 -7.81 -14.16 -5.05
N PHE A 232 -8.49 -13.02 -5.18
CA PHE A 232 -9.13 -12.31 -4.06
C PHE A 232 -10.34 -11.50 -4.53
N ASN A 233 -11.21 -11.16 -3.57
CA ASN A 233 -12.29 -10.19 -3.73
C ASN A 233 -12.22 -9.19 -2.58
N VAL A 234 -12.59 -7.93 -2.85
CA VAL A 234 -12.57 -6.86 -1.85
C VAL A 234 -13.65 -5.83 -2.18
N ALA A 235 -14.20 -5.21 -1.15
CA ALA A 235 -15.07 -4.04 -1.27
C ALA A 235 -14.34 -2.79 -0.80
N ILE A 236 -14.37 -1.72 -1.59
CA ILE A 236 -13.72 -0.44 -1.29
C ILE A 236 -14.75 0.68 -1.48
N ALA A 237 -14.76 1.63 -0.55
CA ALA A 237 -15.61 2.82 -0.64
C ALA A 237 -14.83 4.09 -0.28
N SER A 238 -15.22 5.22 -0.88
CA SER A 238 -14.76 6.56 -0.48
C SER A 238 -15.52 6.98 0.77
N LYS A 239 -15.04 6.55 1.95
CA LYS A 239 -15.75 6.71 3.22
C LYS A 239 -14.76 6.77 4.38
N TYR A 240 -15.08 7.59 5.37
CA TYR A 240 -14.46 7.56 6.70
C TYR A 240 -15.46 7.04 7.74
N VAL A 241 -14.99 6.17 8.63
CA VAL A 241 -15.71 5.66 9.80
C VAL A 241 -14.83 5.95 11.02
N GLU A 242 -15.41 6.53 12.07
CA GLU A 242 -14.65 6.81 13.29
C GLU A 242 -14.20 5.50 13.96
N ASP A 243 -12.90 5.36 14.22
CA ASP A 243 -12.24 4.15 14.71
C ASP A 243 -11.28 4.43 15.89
N LEU A 244 -11.45 5.57 16.58
CA LEU A 244 -10.61 5.93 17.73
C LEU A 244 -10.73 4.92 18.89
N ASN A 245 -11.90 4.32 19.05
CA ASN A 245 -12.13 3.24 20.01
C ASN A 245 -12.90 2.11 19.32
N TYR A 246 -12.16 1.10 18.89
CA TYR A 246 -12.66 0.03 18.05
C TYR A 246 -12.71 -1.29 18.82
N ASN A 247 -13.83 -2.02 18.70
CA ASN A 247 -13.95 -3.38 19.23
C ASN A 247 -13.84 -4.35 18.07
N VAL A 248 -12.90 -5.30 18.16
CA VAL A 248 -12.76 -6.34 17.14
C VAL A 248 -13.98 -7.25 17.08
N THR A 249 -14.19 -7.87 15.93
CA THR A 249 -15.38 -8.69 15.64
C THR A 249 -15.14 -10.19 15.83
N ALA A 250 -13.89 -10.63 15.94
CA ALA A 250 -13.53 -12.04 16.15
C ALA A 250 -12.32 -12.23 17.08
N VAL A 251 -12.25 -13.42 17.70
CA VAL A 251 -11.11 -13.85 18.54
C VAL A 251 -9.82 -13.98 17.73
N LYS A 252 -9.93 -14.55 16.52
CA LYS A 252 -8.85 -14.63 15.54
C LYS A 252 -9.05 -13.53 14.52
N THR A 253 -8.21 -12.50 14.55
CA THR A 253 -8.42 -11.32 13.71
C THR A 253 -7.12 -10.57 13.41
N THR A 254 -7.12 -9.83 12.31
CA THR A 254 -6.10 -8.84 11.98
C THR A 254 -6.76 -7.56 11.49
N GLY A 255 -6.11 -6.42 11.72
CA GLY A 255 -6.57 -5.13 11.23
C GLY A 255 -5.40 -4.16 11.07
N LEU A 256 -5.73 -2.91 10.73
CA LEU A 256 -4.76 -1.88 10.40
C LEU A 256 -5.14 -0.56 11.05
N ILE A 257 -4.15 0.12 11.63
CA ILE A 257 -4.23 1.54 11.99
C ILE A 257 -3.33 2.31 11.04
N VAL A 258 -3.86 3.36 10.42
CA VAL A 258 -3.11 4.29 9.56
C VAL A 258 -3.23 5.70 10.15
N SER A 259 -2.09 6.37 10.24
CA SER A 259 -2.04 7.73 10.77
C SER A 259 -2.79 8.72 9.88
N SER A 260 -3.09 9.88 10.46
CA SER A 260 -3.73 11.02 9.81
C SER A 260 -2.92 12.28 10.05
N GLU A 261 -3.22 13.36 9.31
CA GLU A 261 -2.57 14.67 9.50
C GLU A 261 -2.74 15.24 10.91
N SER A 262 -3.90 14.97 11.54
CA SER A 262 -4.23 15.35 12.91
C SER A 262 -4.67 14.12 13.71
N TYR A 263 -3.67 13.32 14.08
CA TYR A 263 -3.82 12.06 14.78
C TYR A 263 -4.30 12.22 16.22
N GLN A 264 -5.22 11.34 16.59
CA GLN A 264 -5.67 11.13 17.96
C GLN A 264 -5.39 9.68 18.37
N THR A 265 -5.26 9.43 19.68
CA THR A 265 -5.01 8.09 20.20
C THR A 265 -6.08 7.11 19.70
N HIS A 266 -5.63 6.00 19.11
CA HIS A 266 -6.50 4.88 18.75
C HIS A 266 -6.37 3.77 19.78
N VAL A 267 -7.50 3.17 20.11
CA VAL A 267 -7.62 2.02 21.01
C VAL A 267 -8.36 0.92 20.27
N VAL A 268 -7.77 -0.27 20.23
CA VAL A 268 -8.41 -1.48 19.73
C VAL A 268 -8.60 -2.43 20.90
N ASN A 269 -9.85 -2.77 21.21
CA ASN A 269 -10.19 -3.74 22.25
C ASN A 269 -10.43 -5.11 21.62
N PHE A 270 -9.75 -6.11 22.16
CA PHE A 270 -9.79 -7.47 21.68
C PHE A 270 -10.74 -8.35 22.51
N GLN A 271 -11.19 -9.45 21.91
CA GLN A 271 -12.04 -10.45 22.57
C GLN A 271 -11.26 -11.77 22.72
N PRO A 272 -10.34 -11.89 23.71
CA PRO A 272 -9.54 -13.10 23.86
C PRO A 272 -10.39 -14.30 24.31
N ASP A 273 -10.11 -15.48 23.76
CA ASP A 273 -10.68 -16.74 24.24
C ASP A 273 -9.92 -17.18 25.51
N LYS A 274 -10.54 -16.93 26.68
CA LYS A 274 -9.95 -17.24 27.98
C LYS A 274 -9.73 -18.73 28.24
N SER A 275 -10.26 -19.62 27.40
CA SER A 275 -10.05 -21.07 27.50
C SER A 275 -8.78 -21.55 26.79
N ARG A 276 -8.10 -20.67 26.03
CA ARG A 276 -6.96 -21.04 25.19
C ARG A 276 -5.76 -20.13 25.41
N THR A 277 -4.56 -20.69 25.19
CA THR A 277 -3.36 -19.89 24.91
C THR A 277 -3.55 -19.11 23.61
N GLY A 278 -2.56 -18.34 23.18
CA GLY A 278 -2.61 -17.75 21.84
C GLY A 278 -1.38 -16.95 21.49
N THR A 279 -1.50 -16.14 20.47
CA THR A 279 -0.42 -15.29 20.01
C THR A 279 -0.99 -14.00 19.48
N SER A 280 -0.33 -12.91 19.81
CA SER A 280 -0.70 -11.59 19.35
C SER A 280 0.54 -10.75 19.11
N GLY A 281 0.36 -9.71 18.31
CA GLY A 281 1.43 -8.79 17.99
C GLY A 281 0.99 -7.71 17.04
N PHE A 282 1.96 -6.93 16.62
CA PHE A 282 1.79 -5.87 15.65
C PHE A 282 3.06 -5.68 14.81
N PHE A 283 2.87 -5.30 13.56
CA PHE A 283 3.91 -4.84 12.65
C PHE A 283 3.70 -3.37 12.35
N TYR A 284 4.77 -2.59 12.31
CA TYR A 284 4.68 -1.17 12.10
C TYR A 284 5.76 -0.64 11.16
N SER A 285 5.43 0.46 10.49
CA SER A 285 6.32 1.25 9.64
C SER A 285 5.97 2.72 9.81
N GLY A 286 6.95 3.62 9.74
CA GLY A 286 6.72 5.05 9.98
C GLY A 286 7.74 5.97 9.32
N PHE A 287 7.22 7.13 8.89
CA PHE A 287 7.91 8.29 8.32
C PHE A 287 7.52 9.49 9.16
N MET A 288 8.31 9.74 10.19
CA MET A 288 7.93 10.63 11.29
C MET A 288 8.34 12.07 11.04
N ASN A 289 7.47 13.00 11.42
CA ASN A 289 7.83 14.42 11.50
C ASN A 289 8.94 14.61 12.55
N LYS A 290 9.74 15.67 12.37
CA LYS A 290 10.80 16.01 13.32
C LYS A 290 10.23 16.16 14.73
N ASN A 291 10.86 15.49 15.71
CA ASN A 291 10.46 15.45 17.13
C ASN A 291 9.13 14.74 17.43
N ALA A 292 8.50 14.09 16.45
CA ALA A 292 7.34 13.24 16.69
C ALA A 292 7.79 11.82 17.07
N LYS A 293 7.06 11.22 18.01
CA LYS A 293 7.19 9.81 18.39
C LYS A 293 5.81 9.17 18.41
N VAL A 294 5.72 7.95 17.90
CA VAL A 294 4.54 7.08 18.02
C VAL A 294 4.87 5.94 18.96
N GLY A 295 3.97 5.65 19.91
CA GLY A 295 4.05 4.50 20.78
C GLY A 295 2.95 3.48 20.45
N PHE A 296 3.33 2.21 20.46
CA PHE A 296 2.45 1.06 20.27
C PHE A 296 2.48 0.21 21.54
N TYR A 297 1.35 0.05 22.21
CA TYR A 297 1.24 -0.64 23.50
C TYR A 297 0.19 -1.73 23.40
N LEU A 298 0.63 -2.98 23.27
CA LEU A 298 -0.25 -4.15 23.18
C LEU A 298 -0.31 -4.84 24.56
N GLU A 299 -1.43 -4.68 25.24
CA GLU A 299 -1.72 -5.31 26.52
C GLU A 299 -2.20 -6.75 26.32
N THR A 300 -1.66 -7.63 27.15
CA THR A 300 -1.98 -9.06 27.25
C THR A 300 -2.18 -9.43 28.72
N ALA A 301 -2.62 -10.66 29.00
CA ALA A 301 -2.80 -11.12 30.38
C ALA A 301 -1.49 -11.11 31.21
N ASN A 302 -0.34 -11.27 30.55
CA ASN A 302 0.95 -11.44 31.20
C ASN A 302 1.87 -10.21 31.11
N GLY A 303 1.39 -9.10 30.52
CA GLY A 303 2.17 -7.87 30.41
C GLY A 303 1.84 -7.03 29.19
N VAL A 304 2.71 -6.08 28.88
CA VAL A 304 2.57 -5.15 27.75
C VAL A 304 3.73 -5.35 26.79
N GLN A 305 3.42 -5.54 25.50
CA GLN A 305 4.40 -5.49 24.43
C GLN A 305 4.47 -4.05 23.91
N GLU A 306 5.68 -3.49 23.86
CA GLU A 306 5.90 -2.09 23.49
C GLU A 306 6.75 -1.97 22.21
N GLY A 307 6.36 -1.02 21.37
CA GLY A 307 7.12 -0.59 20.21
C GLY A 307 7.02 0.93 20.05
N SER A 308 7.99 1.52 19.35
CA SER A 308 7.92 2.94 19.00
C SER A 308 8.68 3.25 17.73
N VAL A 309 8.29 4.34 17.06
CA VAL A 309 9.03 4.96 15.94
C VAL A 309 9.36 6.40 16.34
N ASP A 310 10.61 6.82 16.16
CA ASP A 310 11.12 8.15 16.53
C ASP A 310 11.97 8.80 15.42
N GLY A 311 11.36 9.68 14.62
CA GLY A 311 12.06 10.59 13.69
C GLY A 311 12.89 9.95 12.56
N THR A 312 13.12 8.64 12.57
CA THR A 312 13.80 7.87 11.51
C THR A 312 12.78 7.07 10.71
N ASN A 313 13.09 6.82 9.43
CA ASN A 313 12.25 5.99 8.57
C ASN A 313 12.45 4.53 8.97
N GLU A 314 11.42 3.94 9.59
CA GLU A 314 11.41 2.52 9.98
C GLU A 314 10.40 1.76 9.11
N SER A 315 10.77 0.58 8.62
CA SER A 315 9.89 -0.26 7.80
C SER A 315 9.94 -1.71 8.26
N GLY A 316 8.75 -2.30 8.43
CA GLY A 316 8.58 -3.73 8.68
C GLY A 316 9.02 -4.22 10.06
N LEU A 317 9.12 -3.33 11.05
CA LEU A 317 9.41 -3.73 12.43
C LEU A 317 8.19 -4.42 13.05
N GLY A 318 8.41 -5.27 14.05
CA GLY A 318 7.32 -5.94 14.73
C GLY A 318 7.66 -6.39 16.15
N ARG A 319 6.60 -6.61 16.92
CA ARG A 319 6.60 -7.23 18.25
C ARG A 319 5.45 -8.21 18.29
N TYR A 320 5.71 -9.41 18.78
CA TYR A 320 4.69 -10.41 19.02
C TYR A 320 5.11 -11.32 20.16
N GLY A 321 4.14 -11.98 20.79
CA GLY A 321 4.35 -12.82 21.95
C GLY A 321 3.28 -13.90 22.08
N SER A 322 3.50 -14.83 23.00
CA SER A 322 2.70 -16.05 23.18
C SER A 322 1.43 -15.87 24.01
N ASP A 323 0.79 -14.70 23.92
CA ASP A 323 -0.45 -14.38 24.61
C ASP A 323 -1.45 -13.73 23.67
N GLN A 324 -2.74 -13.94 23.92
CA GLN A 324 -3.80 -13.24 23.20
C GLN A 324 -3.87 -11.77 23.63
N ALA A 325 -4.19 -10.90 22.69
CA ALA A 325 -4.34 -9.47 22.96
C ALA A 325 -5.60 -9.19 23.78
N ILE A 326 -5.50 -8.19 24.66
CA ILE A 326 -6.63 -7.59 25.39
C ILE A 326 -6.93 -6.21 24.82
N ARG A 327 -5.89 -5.39 24.64
CA ARG A 327 -6.02 -4.02 24.17
C ARG A 327 -4.76 -3.58 23.43
N LEU A 328 -4.90 -2.89 22.31
CA LEU A 328 -3.81 -2.14 21.67
C LEU A 328 -4.11 -0.65 21.79
N THR A 329 -3.14 0.11 22.32
CA THR A 329 -3.19 1.57 22.33
C THR A 329 -2.10 2.12 21.44
N VAL A 330 -2.45 3.00 20.51
CA VAL A 330 -1.50 3.70 19.64
C VAL A 330 -1.64 5.20 19.84
N ASN A 331 -0.62 5.82 20.42
CA ASN A 331 -0.60 7.25 20.75
C ASN A 331 0.64 7.94 20.18
N THR A 332 0.61 9.26 20.19
CA THR A 332 1.68 10.10 19.64
C THR A 332 2.01 11.25 20.58
N THR A 333 3.25 11.72 20.51
CA THR A 333 3.69 12.91 21.27
C THR A 333 3.17 14.21 20.67
N THR A 334 2.78 14.21 19.40
CA THR A 334 2.23 15.36 18.68
C THR A 334 0.96 14.97 17.93
N PRO A 335 0.01 15.90 17.73
CA PRO A 335 -1.16 15.65 16.87
C PRO A 335 -0.79 15.43 15.40
N SER A 336 0.38 15.90 14.94
CA SER A 336 0.84 15.67 13.56
C SER A 336 2.12 14.84 13.56
N PRO A 337 2.02 13.51 13.75
CA PRO A 337 3.17 12.63 13.90
C PRO A 337 3.95 12.38 12.61
N GLY A 338 3.34 12.63 11.44
CA GLY A 338 3.80 12.11 10.16
C GLY A 338 2.99 10.87 9.74
N VAL A 339 3.54 10.07 8.84
CA VAL A 339 2.85 8.89 8.29
C VAL A 339 3.31 7.64 9.03
N PHE A 340 2.39 6.84 9.57
CA PHE A 340 2.72 5.51 10.06
C PHE A 340 1.60 4.51 9.80
N TYR A 341 1.97 3.23 9.81
CA TYR A 341 1.09 2.10 9.62
C TYR A 341 1.33 1.08 10.73
N CYS A 342 0.27 0.49 11.26
CA CYS A 342 0.35 -0.56 12.27
C CYS A 342 -0.66 -1.66 11.95
N GLN A 343 -0.17 -2.80 11.44
CA GLN A 343 -0.96 -4.01 11.29
C GLN A 343 -0.94 -4.78 12.61
N TYR A 344 -2.09 -4.92 13.26
CA TYR A 344 -2.23 -5.71 14.48
C TYR A 344 -2.85 -7.07 14.20
N PHE A 345 -2.61 -8.04 15.08
CA PHE A 345 -3.23 -9.35 15.01
C PHE A 345 -3.32 -10.04 16.37
N THR A 346 -4.29 -10.94 16.50
CA THR A 346 -4.39 -11.89 17.61
C THR A 346 -5.05 -13.18 17.13
N PHE A 347 -4.64 -14.32 17.67
CA PHE A 347 -5.27 -15.61 17.39
C PHE A 347 -5.14 -16.57 18.57
N PRO A 348 -6.14 -17.42 18.81
CA PRO A 348 -6.07 -18.43 19.87
C PRO A 348 -5.18 -19.60 19.44
N GLY A 349 -4.59 -20.24 20.43
CA GLY A 349 -3.79 -21.45 20.30
C GLY A 349 -4.49 -22.65 20.95
N ASP A 350 -3.70 -23.44 21.68
CA ASP A 350 -4.15 -24.65 22.35
C ASP A 350 -5.03 -24.34 23.56
N LEU A 351 -5.91 -25.28 23.93
CA LEU A 351 -6.69 -25.19 25.17
C LEU A 351 -5.74 -25.14 26.38
N TYR A 352 -6.06 -24.28 27.35
CA TYR A 352 -5.38 -24.33 28.63
C TYR A 352 -5.56 -25.71 29.26
N PRO A 353 -4.56 -26.20 30.02
CA PRO A 353 -4.69 -27.47 30.72
C PRO A 353 -5.91 -27.43 31.62
N VAL A 354 -6.89 -28.29 31.35
CA VAL A 354 -7.96 -28.54 32.32
C VAL A 354 -7.29 -29.25 33.48
N THR A 355 -7.20 -28.63 34.65
CA THR A 355 -6.87 -29.33 35.89
C THR A 355 -8.04 -30.25 36.23
N LEU A 356 -8.10 -31.40 35.57
CA LEU A 356 -8.91 -32.53 36.02
C LEU A 356 -8.25 -33.06 37.31
N PRO A 357 -9.03 -33.39 38.36
CA PRO A 357 -8.50 -34.16 39.48
C PRO A 357 -7.83 -35.40 38.92
N ALA A 358 -6.59 -35.66 39.35
CA ALA A 358 -5.76 -36.75 38.85
C ALA A 358 -6.55 -38.06 38.76
N THR A 359 -6.86 -38.49 37.55
CA THR A 359 -7.29 -39.86 37.28
C THR A 359 -6.15 -40.56 36.55
N VAL A 360 -5.73 -41.68 37.15
CA VAL A 360 -4.60 -42.52 36.79
C VAL A 360 -4.58 -42.84 35.29
N PRO A 361 -3.43 -42.75 34.60
CA PRO A 361 -3.38 -42.91 33.15
C PRO A 361 -3.62 -44.35 32.72
N THR A 362 -4.48 -44.54 31.71
CA THR A 362 -4.42 -45.72 30.83
C THR A 362 -3.89 -45.25 29.49
N VAL A 363 -2.78 -45.86 29.07
CA VAL A 363 -2.09 -45.61 27.80
C VAL A 363 -2.96 -46.14 26.66
N GLN A 364 -3.36 -45.29 25.72
CA GLN A 364 -3.76 -45.69 24.38
C GLN A 364 -3.00 -44.87 23.35
N THR A 365 -2.17 -45.58 22.60
CA THR A 365 -1.38 -45.08 21.48
C THR A 365 -2.28 -45.01 20.24
N THR A 366 -2.44 -43.82 19.66
CA THR A 366 -2.95 -43.68 18.28
C THR A 366 -2.04 -42.74 17.49
N THR A 367 -1.35 -43.33 16.55
CA THR A 367 -0.49 -42.70 15.54
C THR A 367 -1.38 -41.95 14.54
N ILE A 368 -1.19 -40.64 14.36
CA ILE A 368 -1.72 -39.90 13.20
C ILE A 368 -0.53 -39.47 12.33
N GLY A 369 -0.55 -39.92 11.08
CA GLY A 369 0.52 -39.70 10.10
C GLY A 369 0.62 -38.25 9.65
N GLN A 370 1.81 -37.68 9.79
CA GLN A 370 2.22 -36.46 9.10
C GLN A 370 2.87 -36.86 7.77
N THR A 371 2.37 -36.32 6.67
CA THR A 371 3.02 -36.49 5.36
C THR A 371 4.02 -35.35 5.20
N ALA A 372 5.31 -35.66 5.28
CA ALA A 372 6.38 -34.73 4.98
C ALA A 372 6.48 -34.49 3.46
N VAL A 373 6.50 -33.23 3.04
CA VAL A 373 6.84 -32.83 1.67
C VAL A 373 8.27 -32.30 1.69
N PRO A 374 9.19 -32.78 0.83
CA PRO A 374 10.57 -32.35 0.84
C PRO A 374 10.71 -30.92 0.27
N THR A 375 11.39 -30.05 1.01
CA THR A 375 11.82 -28.72 0.58
C THR A 375 13.20 -28.80 -0.07
N THR A 376 13.29 -28.34 -1.33
CA THR A 376 14.57 -28.01 -1.96
C THR A 376 15.18 -26.75 -1.33
N THR A 377 16.40 -26.88 -0.85
CA THR A 377 17.26 -25.79 -0.38
C THR A 377 17.59 -24.82 -1.51
N VAL A 378 17.24 -23.55 -1.35
CA VAL A 378 17.80 -22.46 -2.15
C VAL A 378 18.75 -21.69 -1.25
N PHE A 379 20.02 -21.65 -1.66
CA PHE A 379 21.07 -20.87 -1.02
C PHE A 379 20.73 -19.38 -1.08
N THR A 380 20.72 -18.72 0.08
CA THR A 380 20.76 -17.27 0.19
C THR A 380 22.22 -16.83 0.20
N THR A 381 22.65 -16.11 -0.84
CA THR A 381 23.90 -15.35 -0.79
C THR A 381 23.62 -13.97 -0.21
N THR A 382 24.27 -13.69 0.91
CA THR A 382 24.36 -12.37 1.53
C THR A 382 25.09 -11.40 0.61
N MET A 383 24.49 -10.25 0.31
CA MET A 383 25.21 -9.03 -0.04
C MET A 383 24.46 -7.86 0.58
N GLY A 384 25.02 -7.29 1.65
CA GLY A 384 24.73 -5.92 2.00
C GLY A 384 25.55 -5.00 1.10
N SER A 385 24.98 -3.85 0.74
CA SER A 385 25.75 -2.61 0.63
C SER A 385 24.86 -1.42 0.35
N TYR A 386 25.04 -0.39 1.17
CA TYR A 386 24.90 1.03 0.88
C TYR A 386 25.04 1.37 -0.61
N ARG A 387 24.03 2.02 -1.19
CA ARG A 387 24.22 2.80 -2.43
C ARG A 387 24.70 4.20 -2.06
N ILE A 388 26.02 4.33 -2.00
CA ILE A 388 26.70 5.59 -2.30
C ILE A 388 26.41 5.89 -3.77
N PHE A 389 26.09 7.15 -4.09
CA PHE A 389 26.06 7.67 -5.45
C PHE A 389 27.38 7.32 -6.17
N GLY A 390 27.33 6.27 -7.00
CA GLY A 390 28.46 5.76 -7.75
C GLY A 390 28.28 6.04 -9.24
N LEU A 391 28.80 7.19 -9.67
CA LEU A 391 29.55 7.36 -10.92
C LEU A 391 29.40 6.25 -11.99
N PRO A 392 28.50 6.42 -12.98
CA PRO A 392 28.71 5.85 -14.31
C PRO A 392 29.07 6.94 -15.33
N SER A 393 28.80 8.21 -15.03
CA SER A 393 28.90 9.31 -16.00
C SER A 393 30.35 9.74 -16.28
N PHE A 394 31.29 9.52 -15.35
CA PHE A 394 32.69 9.94 -15.52
C PHE A 394 33.58 8.89 -16.19
N PHE A 395 33.30 7.59 -16.03
CA PHE A 395 34.12 6.53 -16.65
C PHE A 395 33.91 6.45 -18.17
N LEU A 396 32.68 6.70 -18.67
CA LEU A 396 32.43 6.77 -20.11
C LEU A 396 32.97 8.06 -20.75
N LEU A 397 33.00 9.18 -20.01
CA LEU A 397 33.62 10.41 -20.49
C LEU A 397 35.13 10.24 -20.67
N PHE A 398 35.79 9.49 -19.75
CA PHE A 398 37.21 9.20 -19.82
C PHE A 398 37.58 8.30 -21.01
N VAL A 399 36.74 7.31 -21.33
CA VAL A 399 36.93 6.44 -22.51
C VAL A 399 36.66 7.19 -23.82
N CYS A 400 35.69 8.11 -23.86
CA CYS A 400 35.43 8.96 -25.03
C CYS A 400 36.53 10.01 -25.28
N VAL A 401 37.19 10.51 -24.23
CA VAL A 401 38.32 11.45 -24.35
C VAL A 401 39.62 10.74 -24.76
N ILE A 402 39.82 9.47 -24.37
CA ILE A 402 41.00 8.67 -24.75
C ILE A 402 40.91 8.11 -26.18
N LEU A 403 39.71 8.01 -26.75
CA LEU A 403 39.47 7.50 -28.11
C LEU A 403 39.24 8.61 -29.17
N LEU A 404 39.54 9.86 -28.84
CA LEU A 404 39.53 11.02 -29.75
C LEU A 404 40.90 11.24 -30.40
#